data_AF-A0A447T5I1-F1
#
_entry.id   AF-A0A447T5I1-F1
#
_cell.length_a   1.000
_cell.length_b   1.000
_cell.length_c   1.000
_cell.angle_alpha   90.00
_cell.angle_beta   90.00
_cell.angle_gamma   90.00
#
_symmetry.space_group_name_H-M   'P 1'
#
loop_
_entity.id
_entity.type
_entity.pdbx_description
1 polymer ?
#
loop_
_entity_poly.entity_id
_entity_poly.type
_entity_poly.pdbx_seq_one_letter_code
_entity_poly.pdbx_strand_id
1 'polypeptide(L)'
;MWALAAVFLVVALTDHPYLMLAMFGIEGVLLSITMLVGQTHRTLAVPEAYRARVSAINVLVAKLGGMLGPALAGILLASWSLDGVYLFFAVFHLLTVPPMLLLPGVNRFLNLSHEEVKDWYLRQHPEAFEPIASAGSKLKQPI
;
A
#
# COMPACT_ATOMS: atom_id res chain seq x y z
N MET A 1 -3.98 7.34 6.77
CA MET A 1 -2.59 6.96 7.06
C MET A 1 -2.25 7.25 8.52
N TRP A 2 -2.08 8.51 8.95
CA TRP A 2 -1.85 8.83 10.37
C TRP A 2 -2.92 8.30 11.34
N ALA A 3 -4.19 8.32 10.93
CA ALA A 3 -5.29 7.78 11.72
C ALA A 3 -5.15 6.27 12.03
N LEU A 4 -4.65 5.46 11.09
CA LEU A 4 -4.42 4.02 11.29
C LEU A 4 -3.31 3.80 12.33
N ALA A 5 -2.21 4.53 12.20
CA ALA A 5 -1.09 4.45 13.14
C ALA A 5 -1.49 4.90 14.57
N ALA A 6 -2.33 5.93 14.69
CA ALA A 6 -2.86 6.38 15.96
C ALA A 6 -3.73 5.31 16.64
N VAL A 7 -4.55 4.60 15.86
CA VAL A 7 -5.38 3.49 16.37
C VAL A 7 -4.50 2.36 16.93
N PHE A 8 -3.46 1.93 16.22
CA PHE A 8 -2.53 0.92 16.73
C PHE A 8 -1.79 1.35 18.00
N LEU A 9 -1.43 2.62 18.11
CA LEU A 9 -0.79 3.14 19.32
C LEU A 9 -1.73 3.09 20.53
N VAL A 10 -3.02 3.43 20.35
CA VAL A 10 -4.02 3.31 21.42
C VAL A 10 -4.20 1.85 21.83
N VAL A 11 -4.29 0.93 20.88
CA VAL A 11 -4.39 -0.52 21.15
C VAL A 11 -3.18 -1.04 21.92
N ALA A 12 -1.97 -0.57 21.57
CA ALA A 12 -0.74 -1.00 22.24
C ALA A 12 -0.59 -0.50 23.69
N LEU A 13 -1.35 0.53 24.09
CA LEU A 13 -1.24 1.17 25.40
C LEU A 13 -2.46 0.94 26.30
N THR A 14 -3.45 0.15 25.85
CA THR A 14 -4.70 -0.07 26.58
C THR A 14 -4.90 -1.53 26.91
N ASP A 15 -5.28 -1.79 28.17
CA ASP A 15 -5.73 -3.12 28.63
C ASP A 15 -7.26 -3.26 28.59
N HIS A 16 -7.99 -2.18 28.30
CA HIS A 16 -9.46 -2.18 28.33
C HIS A 16 -10.07 -2.87 27.10
N PRO A 17 -10.74 -4.03 27.23
CA PRO A 17 -11.12 -4.88 26.10
C PRO A 17 -12.14 -4.21 25.17
N TYR A 18 -13.09 -3.44 25.72
CA TYR A 18 -14.06 -2.70 24.90
C TYR A 18 -13.42 -1.57 24.09
N LEU A 19 -12.34 -0.97 24.61
CA LEU A 19 -11.62 0.08 23.88
C LEU A 19 -10.84 -0.55 22.72
N MET A 20 -10.17 -1.68 22.94
CA MET A 20 -9.51 -2.44 21.88
C MET A 20 -10.49 -2.84 20.78
N LEU A 21 -11.67 -3.36 21.15
CA LEU A 21 -12.70 -3.74 20.19
C LEU A 21 -13.16 -2.54 19.35
N ALA A 22 -13.42 -1.40 19.98
CA ALA A 22 -13.81 -0.18 19.28
C ALA A 22 -12.69 0.30 18.33
N MET A 23 -11.43 0.27 18.78
CA MET A 23 -10.27 0.64 17.97
C MET A 23 -10.09 -0.30 16.76
N PHE A 24 -10.21 -1.61 16.93
CA PHE A 24 -10.18 -2.55 15.79
C PHE A 24 -11.35 -2.33 14.83
N GLY A 25 -12.54 -1.96 15.33
CA GLY A 25 -13.67 -1.57 14.49
C GLY A 25 -13.35 -0.34 13.63
N ILE A 26 -12.77 0.69 14.24
CA ILE A 26 -12.34 1.91 13.53
C ILE A 26 -11.24 1.58 12.51
N GLU A 27 -10.26 0.75 12.88
CA GLU A 27 -9.22 0.27 11.97
C GLU A 27 -9.83 -0.39 10.72
N GLY A 28 -10.82 -1.27 10.90
CA GLY A 28 -11.51 -1.91 9.78
C GLY A 28 -12.19 -0.90 8.85
N VAL A 29 -12.82 0.14 9.39
CA VAL A 29 -13.44 1.21 8.59
C VAL A 29 -12.37 2.01 7.83
N LEU A 30 -11.31 2.43 8.51
CA LEU A 30 -10.21 3.21 7.90
C LEU A 30 -9.50 2.40 6.80
N LEU A 31 -9.25 1.12 7.04
CA LEU A 31 -8.66 0.21 6.06
C LEU A 31 -9.58 0.04 4.84
N SER A 32 -10.90 -0.09 5.06
CA SER A 32 -11.89 -0.21 3.98
C SER A 32 -11.91 1.02 3.09
N ILE A 33 -11.90 2.22 3.69
CA ILE A 33 -11.82 3.49 2.95
C ILE A 33 -10.52 3.55 2.13
N THR A 34 -9.40 3.21 2.76
CA THR A 34 -8.08 3.24 2.11
C THR A 34 -8.01 2.26 0.93
N MET A 35 -8.61 1.08 1.08
CA MET A 35 -8.71 0.07 0.02
C MET A 35 -9.62 0.56 -1.10
N LEU A 36 -10.85 1.00 -0.82
CA LEU A 36 -11.81 1.39 -1.86
C LEU A 36 -11.36 2.62 -2.64
N VAL A 37 -11.04 3.71 -1.95
CA VAL A 37 -10.66 4.97 -2.58
C VAL A 37 -9.27 4.85 -3.18
N GLY A 38 -8.30 4.33 -2.41
CA GLY A 38 -6.90 4.27 -2.82
C GLY A 38 -6.63 3.26 -3.93
N GLN A 39 -7.32 2.11 -3.98
CA GLN A 39 -7.15 1.15 -5.10
C GLN A 39 -7.77 1.71 -6.38
N THR A 40 -8.97 2.28 -6.30
CA THR A 40 -9.65 2.86 -7.47
C THR A 40 -8.81 3.98 -8.08
N HIS A 41 -8.34 4.93 -7.25
CA HIS A 41 -7.52 6.06 -7.69
C HIS A 41 -6.23 5.61 -8.39
N ARG A 42 -5.51 4.65 -7.79
CA ARG A 42 -4.28 4.09 -8.37
C ARG A 42 -4.53 3.28 -9.64
N THR A 43 -5.64 2.56 -9.71
CA THR A 43 -5.97 1.75 -10.90
C THR A 43 -6.29 2.64 -12.10
N LEU A 44 -7.00 3.74 -11.88
CA LEU A 44 -7.31 4.71 -12.94
C LEU A 44 -6.07 5.46 -13.43
N ALA A 45 -5.11 5.72 -12.54
CA ALA A 45 -3.83 6.32 -12.89
C ALA A 45 -3.01 5.50 -13.89
N VAL A 46 -3.19 4.18 -13.88
CA VAL A 46 -2.44 3.25 -14.73
C VAL A 46 -3.14 3.09 -16.09
N PRO A 47 -2.40 3.14 -17.22
CA PRO A 47 -2.97 2.91 -18.55
C PRO A 47 -3.59 1.52 -18.69
N GLU A 48 -4.70 1.43 -19.40
CA GLU A 48 -5.50 0.20 -19.51
C GLU A 48 -4.69 -1.05 -19.86
N ALA A 49 -3.79 -0.96 -20.84
CA ALA A 49 -2.93 -2.06 -21.28
C ALA A 49 -2.01 -2.63 -20.17
N TYR A 50 -1.73 -1.85 -19.12
CA TYR A 50 -0.82 -2.20 -18.03
C TYR A 50 -1.54 -2.46 -16.71
N ARG A 51 -2.84 -2.12 -16.58
CA ARG A 51 -3.62 -2.26 -15.33
C ARG A 51 -3.57 -3.68 -14.78
N ALA A 52 -3.75 -4.70 -15.62
CA ALA A 52 -3.72 -6.10 -15.18
C ALA A 52 -2.37 -6.48 -14.56
N ARG A 53 -1.26 -6.04 -15.15
CA ARG A 53 0.10 -6.34 -14.65
C ARG A 53 0.38 -5.63 -13.34
N VAL A 54 0.05 -4.34 -13.24
CA VAL A 54 0.25 -3.56 -12.01
C VAL A 54 -0.64 -4.09 -10.88
N SER A 55 -1.89 -4.45 -11.17
CA SER A 55 -2.78 -5.07 -10.19
C SER A 55 -2.25 -6.42 -9.70
N ALA A 56 -1.68 -7.26 -10.59
CA ALA A 56 -1.06 -8.52 -10.19
C ALA A 56 0.12 -8.31 -9.23
N ILE A 57 0.98 -7.32 -9.50
CA ILE A 57 2.07 -6.93 -8.59
C ILE A 57 1.52 -6.46 -7.25
N ASN A 58 0.49 -5.60 -7.25
CA ASN A 58 -0.14 -5.13 -6.02
C ASN A 58 -0.71 -6.28 -5.18
N VAL A 59 -1.37 -7.25 -5.80
CA VAL A 59 -1.89 -8.45 -5.12
C VAL A 59 -0.76 -9.28 -4.54
N LEU A 60 0.33 -9.51 -5.30
CA LEU A 60 1.49 -10.24 -4.82
C LEU A 60 2.09 -9.58 -3.58
N VAL A 61 2.33 -8.26 -3.62
CA VAL A 61 2.87 -7.49 -2.49
C VAL A 61 1.93 -7.57 -1.28
N ALA A 62 0.61 -7.45 -1.49
CA ALA A 62 -0.37 -7.57 -0.41
C ALA A 62 -0.36 -8.97 0.23
N LYS A 63 -0.24 -10.04 -0.57
CA LYS A 63 -0.14 -11.41 -0.06
C LYS A 63 1.16 -11.66 0.71
N LEU A 64 2.28 -11.11 0.23
CA LEU A 64 3.55 -11.15 0.97
C LEU A 64 3.42 -10.44 2.31
N GLY A 65 2.87 -9.24 2.34
CA GLY A 65 2.62 -8.51 3.59
C GLY A 65 1.73 -9.28 4.56
N GLY A 66 0.62 -9.86 4.05
CA GLY A 66 -0.31 -10.66 4.85
C GLY A 66 0.28 -11.97 5.40
N MET A 67 1.35 -12.49 4.80
CA MET A 67 2.06 -13.68 5.27
C MET A 67 3.21 -13.31 6.23
N LEU A 68 4.02 -12.32 5.86
CA LEU A 68 5.19 -11.91 6.61
C LEU A 68 4.83 -11.22 7.93
N GLY A 69 3.73 -10.46 7.97
CA GLY A 69 3.26 -9.79 9.19
C GLY A 69 3.00 -10.76 10.35
N PRO A 70 2.07 -11.72 10.20
CA PRO A 70 1.80 -12.73 11.24
C PRO A 70 3.00 -13.62 11.55
N ALA A 71 3.83 -13.97 10.55
CA ALA A 71 5.04 -14.75 10.77
C ALA A 71 6.03 -13.99 11.68
N LEU A 72 6.28 -12.71 11.40
CA LEU A 72 7.12 -11.85 12.23
C LEU A 72 6.51 -11.69 13.64
N ALA A 73 5.20 -11.47 13.74
CA ALA A 73 4.53 -11.36 15.03
C ALA A 73 4.70 -12.63 15.88
N GLY A 74 4.53 -13.81 15.27
CA GLY A 74 4.75 -15.09 15.94
C GLY A 74 6.19 -15.29 16.43
N ILE A 75 7.18 -14.89 15.61
CA ILE A 75 8.60 -14.93 16.01
C ILE A 75 8.86 -13.99 17.19
N LEU A 76 8.35 -12.77 17.15
CA LEU A 76 8.55 -11.80 18.23
C LEU A 76 7.89 -12.27 19.53
N LEU A 77 6.66 -12.81 19.46
CA LEU A 77 5.94 -13.36 20.62
C LEU A 77 6.65 -14.55 21.28
N ALA A 78 7.62 -15.19 20.63
CA ALA A 78 8.43 -16.22 21.26
C ALA A 78 9.39 -15.67 22.34
N SER A 79 9.67 -14.37 22.33
CA SER A 79 10.64 -13.74 23.25
C SER A 79 10.20 -12.41 23.85
N TRP A 80 9.19 -11.76 23.28
CA TRP A 80 8.67 -10.45 23.71
C TRP A 80 7.29 -10.59 24.35
N SER A 81 6.93 -9.67 25.24
CA SER A 81 5.57 -9.55 25.74
C SER A 81 4.61 -9.13 24.61
N LEU A 82 3.33 -9.45 24.78
CA LEU A 82 2.26 -9.06 23.84
C LEU A 82 2.25 -7.55 23.60
N ASP A 83 2.34 -6.76 24.66
CA ASP A 83 2.35 -5.28 24.60
C ASP A 83 3.58 -4.77 23.83
N GLY A 84 4.74 -5.39 24.04
CA GLY A 84 5.97 -5.06 23.31
C GLY A 84 5.84 -5.33 21.81
N VAL A 85 5.16 -6.42 21.43
CA VAL A 85 4.88 -6.73 20.03
C VAL A 85 3.88 -5.74 19.44
N TYR A 86 2.80 -5.40 20.15
CA TYR A 86 1.85 -4.38 19.68
C TYR A 86 2.50 -3.02 19.50
N LEU A 87 3.32 -2.58 20.46
CA LEU A 87 4.05 -1.33 20.38
C LEU A 87 5.01 -1.31 19.19
N PHE A 88 5.73 -2.40 18.95
CA PHE A 88 6.60 -2.53 17.78
C PHE A 88 5.84 -2.36 16.47
N PHE A 89 4.72 -3.06 16.29
CA PHE A 89 3.91 -2.91 15.07
C PHE A 89 3.29 -1.52 14.95
N ALA A 90 2.86 -0.90 16.04
CA ALA A 90 2.33 0.47 16.05
C ALA A 90 3.40 1.47 15.58
N VAL A 91 4.61 1.40 16.15
CA VAL A 91 5.74 2.26 15.77
C VAL A 91 6.19 1.96 14.35
N PHE A 92 6.34 0.69 13.98
CA PHE A 92 6.71 0.29 12.62
C PHE A 92 5.71 0.83 11.60
N HIS A 93 4.41 0.72 11.86
CA HIS A 93 3.37 1.27 10.99
C HIS A 93 3.45 2.79 10.92
N LEU A 94 3.65 3.48 12.06
CA LEU A 94 3.83 4.92 12.10
C LEU A 94 5.02 5.38 11.24
N LEU A 95 6.14 4.64 11.28
CA LEU A 95 7.33 4.93 10.49
C LEU A 95 7.14 4.72 8.97
N THR A 96 6.11 3.99 8.55
CA THR A 96 5.81 3.84 7.11
C THR A 96 5.12 5.07 6.51
N VAL A 97 4.52 5.93 7.34
CA VAL A 97 3.75 7.10 6.88
C VAL A 97 4.65 8.24 6.36
N PRO A 98 5.72 8.67 7.06
CA PRO A 98 6.56 9.77 6.58
C PRO A 98 7.19 9.51 5.20
N PRO A 99 7.80 8.33 4.91
CA PRO A 99 8.34 8.05 3.58
C PRO A 99 7.29 8.17 2.48
N MET A 100 6.03 7.76 2.76
CA MET A 100 4.93 7.91 1.81
C MET A 100 4.63 9.38 1.50
N LEU A 101 4.63 10.25 2.51
CA LEU A 101 4.31 11.68 2.36
C LEU A 101 5.48 12.48 1.76
N LEU A 102 6.71 11.98 1.89
CA LEU A 102 7.91 12.58 1.31
C LEU A 102 8.09 12.22 -0.17
N LEU A 103 7.30 11.29 -0.72
CA LEU A 103 7.36 10.97 -2.15
C LEU A 103 7.00 12.21 -2.99
N PRO A 104 7.88 12.63 -3.91
CA PRO A 104 7.66 13.82 -4.71
C PRO A 104 6.38 13.68 -5.53
N GLY A 105 5.50 14.69 -5.46
CA GLY A 105 4.25 14.71 -6.20
C GLY A 105 3.09 13.91 -5.59
N VAL A 106 3.28 13.20 -4.46
CA VAL A 106 2.22 12.38 -3.84
C VAL A 106 1.01 13.22 -3.44
N ASN A 107 1.21 14.39 -2.82
CA ASN A 107 0.13 15.27 -2.41
C ASN A 107 -0.65 15.82 -3.61
N ARG A 108 0.04 16.10 -4.73
CA ARG A 108 -0.62 16.53 -5.96
C ARG A 108 -1.46 15.39 -6.53
N PHE A 109 -0.89 14.20 -6.62
CA PHE A 109 -1.56 13.01 -7.12
C PHE A 109 -2.82 12.65 -6.32
N LEU A 110 -2.74 12.70 -4.98
CA LEU A 110 -3.86 12.40 -4.09
C LEU A 110 -5.01 13.40 -4.18
N ASN A 111 -4.74 14.63 -4.62
CA ASN A 111 -5.76 15.69 -4.78
C ASN A 111 -6.38 15.75 -6.18
N LEU A 112 -5.94 14.91 -7.13
CA LEU A 112 -6.54 14.86 -8.46
C LEU A 112 -7.97 14.30 -8.38
N SER A 113 -8.87 14.86 -9.16
CA SER A 113 -10.20 14.28 -9.36
C SER A 113 -10.15 12.99 -10.17
N HIS A 114 -11.27 12.28 -10.23
CA HIS A 114 -11.41 11.01 -10.94
C HIS A 114 -11.13 11.13 -12.45
N GLU A 115 -11.51 12.25 -13.06
CA GLU A 115 -11.23 12.54 -14.47
C GLU A 115 -9.76 12.89 -14.67
N GLU A 116 -9.20 13.68 -13.75
CA GLU A 116 -7.81 14.14 -13.84
C GLU A 116 -6.78 13.05 -13.56
N VAL A 117 -7.14 12.02 -12.78
CA VAL A 117 -6.23 10.91 -12.48
C VAL A 117 -6.13 9.90 -13.62
N LYS A 118 -7.10 9.85 -14.54
CA LYS A 118 -7.13 8.83 -15.60
C LYS A 118 -5.84 8.85 -16.44
N ASP A 119 -5.20 7.69 -16.54
CA ASP A 119 -3.95 7.47 -17.29
C ASP A 119 -2.83 8.47 -16.93
N TRP A 120 -2.84 8.97 -15.68
CA TRP A 120 -1.90 9.99 -15.21
C TRP A 120 -0.45 9.55 -15.31
N TYR A 121 -0.13 8.28 -15.02
CA TYR A 121 1.24 7.79 -15.12
C TYR A 121 1.80 7.86 -16.54
N LEU A 122 0.98 7.64 -17.57
CA LEU A 122 1.41 7.76 -18.96
C LEU A 122 1.70 9.21 -19.35
N ARG A 123 0.92 10.16 -18.81
CA ARG A 123 1.13 11.59 -19.07
C ARG A 123 2.38 12.13 -18.38
N GLN A 124 2.68 11.66 -17.17
CA GLN A 124 3.85 12.11 -16.42
C GLN A 124 5.14 11.35 -16.73
N HIS A 125 5.04 10.07 -17.05
CA HIS A 125 6.19 9.19 -17.30
C HIS A 125 5.96 8.34 -18.55
N PRO A 126 5.84 8.96 -19.74
CA PRO A 126 5.64 8.21 -20.99
C PRO A 126 6.75 7.18 -21.24
N GLU A 127 7.99 7.47 -20.83
CA GLU A 127 9.15 6.59 -20.92
C GLU A 127 8.97 5.25 -20.19
N ALA A 128 8.16 5.23 -19.12
CA ALA A 128 7.89 4.00 -18.35
C ALA A 128 6.92 3.05 -19.06
N PHE A 129 6.25 3.52 -20.11
CA PHE A 129 5.25 2.78 -20.89
C PHE A 129 5.64 2.60 -22.35
N GLU A 130 6.87 2.95 -22.73
CA GLU A 130 7.37 2.60 -24.06
C GLU A 130 7.24 1.09 -24.29
N PRO A 131 6.77 0.65 -25.47
CA PRO A 131 6.72 -0.76 -25.78
C PRO A 131 8.13 -1.32 -25.65
N ILE A 132 8.34 -2.25 -24.72
CA ILE A 132 9.55 -3.08 -24.70
C ILE A 132 9.59 -3.69 -26.10
N ALA A 133 10.50 -3.21 -26.95
CA ALA A 133 10.61 -3.61 -28.34
C ALA A 133 10.51 -5.13 -28.39
N SER A 134 9.51 -5.65 -29.11
CA SER A 134 9.28 -7.08 -29.13
C SER A 134 10.58 -7.76 -29.54
N ALA A 135 11.01 -8.73 -28.75
CA ALA A 135 12.22 -9.51 -29.03
C ALA A 135 12.18 -10.22 -30.41
N GLY A 136 11.06 -10.14 -31.13
CA GLY A 136 10.89 -10.61 -32.51
C GLY A 136 11.38 -9.65 -33.60
N SER A 137 11.74 -8.39 -33.32
CA SER A 137 12.23 -7.46 -34.36
C SER A 137 13.69 -7.71 -34.78
N LYS A 138 14.50 -8.43 -33.98
CA LYS A 138 15.90 -8.71 -34.31
C LYS A 138 16.12 -9.98 -35.15
N LEU A 139 15.06 -10.73 -35.47
CA LEU A 139 15.13 -11.96 -36.27
C LEU A 139 14.82 -11.77 -37.76
N LYS A 140 14.65 -10.52 -38.23
CA LYS A 140 14.40 -10.18 -39.64
C LYS A 140 15.54 -9.38 -40.29
N GLN A 141 16.79 -9.64 -39.93
CA GLN A 141 17.91 -9.24 -40.78
C GLN A 141 18.21 -10.41 -41.73
N PRO A 142 17.91 -10.29 -43.05
CA PRO A 142 18.39 -11.25 -44.02
C PRO A 142 19.92 -11.15 -44.10
N ILE A 143 20.56 -12.33 -44.09
CA ILE A 143 22.00 -12.55 -44.29
C ILE A 143 22.35 -12.17 -45.73
#